data_AF-A0A3D0Y3A5-F1
#
_entry.id   AF-A0A3D0Y3A5-F1
#
_cell.length_a   1.000
_cell.length_b   1.000
_cell.length_c   1.000
_cell.angle_alpha   90.00
_cell.angle_beta   90.00
_cell.angle_gamma   90.00
#
_symmetry.space_group_name_H-M   'P 1'
#
loop_
_entity.id
_entity.type
_entity.pdbx_description
1 polymer ?
#
loop_
_entity_poly.entity_id
_entity_poly.type
_entity_poly.pdbx_seq_one_letter_code
_entity_poly.pdbx_strand_id
1 'polypeptide(L)' 'MNWNTVLKVATGIVIVPISIIAHKLWPWWTQTPMPIRIISSIIVLPIVGIAAIVTPWWEGL' A
#
# COMPACT_ATOMS: atom_id res chain seq x y z
N MET A 1 17.97 15.34 18.62
CA MET A 1 16.77 14.72 18.05
C MET A 1 17.23 13.83 16.90
N ASN A 2 17.01 12.51 16.98
CA ASN A 2 17.63 11.57 16.06
C ASN A 2 16.83 11.56 14.74
N TRP A 3 17.41 12.11 13.66
CA TRP A 3 16.73 12.29 12.37
C TRP A 3 16.20 10.97 11.78
N ASN A 4 16.88 9.86 12.07
CA ASN A 4 16.40 8.51 11.74
C ASN A 4 15.08 8.14 12.41
N THR A 5 14.83 8.60 13.64
CA THR A 5 13.56 8.33 14.34
C THR A 5 12.42 9.14 13.74
N VAL A 6 12.68 10.40 13.37
CA VAL A 6 11.68 11.27 12.73
C VAL A 6 11.29 10.73 11.36
N LEU A 7 12.28 10.28 10.57
CA LEU A 7 12.03 9.62 9.29
C LEU A 7 11.23 8.34 9.51
N LYS A 8 11.64 7.41 10.38
CA LYS A 8 10.87 6.19 10.67
C LYS A 8 9.42 6.46 11.09
N VAL A 9 9.18 7.47 11.92
CA VAL A 9 7.83 7.84 12.37
C VAL A 9 7.03 8.45 11.22
N ALA A 10 7.61 9.37 10.44
CA ALA A 10 6.95 9.95 9.26
C ALA A 10 6.62 8.88 8.20
N THR A 11 7.57 7.98 7.96
CA THR A 11 7.43 6.84 7.04
C THR A 11 6.36 5.88 7.57
N GLY A 12 6.34 5.57 8.87
CA GLY A 12 5.29 4.76 9.50
C GLY A 12 3.88 5.38 9.38
N ILE A 13 3.74 6.70 9.57
CA ILE A 13 2.45 7.41 9.47
C ILE A 13 1.89 7.39 8.04
N VAL A 14 2.74 7.43 7.02
CA VAL A 14 2.30 7.46 5.61
C VAL A 14 2.09 6.05 5.06
N ILE A 15 2.95 5.10 5.42
CA ILE A 15 2.92 3.74 4.88
C ILE A 15 1.79 2.92 5.47
N VAL A 16 1.61 2.98 6.80
CA VAL A 16 0.61 2.13 7.48
C VAL A 16 -0.80 2.36 6.90
N PRO A 17 -1.28 3.60 6.67
CA PRO A 17 -2.56 3.84 6.00
C PRO A 17 -2.61 3.28 4.58
N ILE A 18 -1.54 3.44 3.79
CA ILE A 18 -1.47 2.95 2.41
C ILE A 18 -1.58 1.42 2.38
N SER A 19 -0.88 0.73 3.27
CA SER A 19 -0.95 -0.74 3.40
C SER A 19 -2.32 -1.21 3.88
N ILE A 20 -2.97 -0.51 4.81
CA ILE A 20 -4.35 -0.82 5.25
C ILE A 20 -5.34 -0.65 4.08
N ILE A 21 -5.19 0.43 3.31
CA ILE A 21 -6.02 0.70 2.13
C ILE A 21 -5.83 -0.42 1.10
N ALA A 22 -4.58 -0.77 0.76
CA ALA A 22 -4.26 -1.84 -0.17
C ALA A 22 -4.82 -3.20 0.29
N HIS A 23 -4.69 -3.54 1.58
CA HIS A 23 -5.18 -4.79 2.14
C HIS A 23 -6.71 -4.91 2.09
N LYS A 24 -7.44 -3.79 2.20
CA LYS A 24 -8.90 -3.77 2.01
C LYS A 24 -9.31 -3.75 0.54
N LEU A 25 -8.57 -3.03 -0.31
CA LEU A 25 -8.88 -2.90 -1.73
C LEU A 25 -8.65 -4.20 -2.50
N TRP A 26 -7.62 -4.97 -2.15
CA TRP A 26 -7.28 -6.22 -2.84
C TRP A 26 -8.41 -7.26 -2.88
N PRO A 27 -8.99 -7.70 -1.73
CA PRO A 27 -10.07 -8.68 -1.74
C PRO A 27 -11.32 -8.18 -2.48
N TRP A 28 -11.68 -6.90 -2.31
CA TRP A 28 -12.79 -6.29 -3.06
C TRP A 28 -12.54 -6.34 -4.57
N TRP A 29 -11.34 -5.93 -5.01
CA TRP A 29 -11.00 -5.89 -6.42
C TRP A 29 -10.95 -7.29 -7.03
N THR A 30 -10.44 -8.30 -6.31
CA THR A 30 -10.39 -9.69 -6.80
C THR A 30 -11.78 -10.32 -6.98
N GLN A 31 -12.76 -9.92 -6.19
CA GLN A 31 -14.14 -10.40 -6.25
C GLN A 31 -15.02 -9.64 -7.26
N THR A 32 -14.51 -8.53 -7.81
CA THR A 32 -15.26 -7.67 -8.73
C THR A 32 -15.32 -8.27 -10.15
N PRO A 33 -16.41 -8.06 -10.92
CA PRO A 33 -16.50 -8.53 -12.31
C PRO A 33 -15.34 -8.09 -13.20
N MET A 34 -14.92 -8.96 -14.13
CA MET A 34 -13.75 -8.75 -15.00
C MET A 34 -13.70 -7.37 -15.71
N PRO A 35 -14.82 -6.83 -16.25
CA PRO A 35 -14.79 -5.51 -16.91
C PRO A 35 -14.41 -4.38 -15.96
N ILE A 36 -14.94 -4.39 -14.74
CA ILE A 36 -14.67 -3.37 -13.73
C ILE A 36 -13.24 -3.55 -13.20
N ARG A 37 -12.74 -4.79 -13.07
CA ARG A 37 -11.35 -5.04 -12.71
C ARG A 37 -10.36 -4.45 -13.68
N ILE A 38 -10.61 -4.57 -14.99
CA ILE A 38 -9.74 -4.01 -16.03
C ILE A 38 -9.71 -2.48 -15.93
N ILE A 39 -10.86 -1.83 -15.81
CA ILE A 39 -10.95 -0.36 -15.73
C ILE A 39 -10.28 0.15 -14.43
N SER A 40 -10.58 -0.49 -13.30
CA SER A 40 -10.04 -0.11 -12.00
C SER A 40 -8.58 -0.51 -11.78
N SER A 41 -8.02 -1.39 -12.63
CA SER A 41 -6.62 -1.87 -12.52
C SER A 41 -5.62 -0.72 -12.54
N ILE A 42 -5.89 0.34 -13.30
CA ILE A 42 -5.07 1.54 -13.42
C ILE A 42 -4.87 2.23 -12.05
N ILE A 43 -5.82 2.07 -11.13
CA ILE A 43 -5.77 2.70 -9.80
C ILE A 43 -5.39 1.67 -8.74
N VAL A 44 -5.99 0.49 -8.78
CA VAL A 44 -5.80 -0.53 -7.74
C VAL A 44 -4.40 -1.13 -7.78
N LEU A 45 -3.85 -1.41 -8.97
CA LEU A 45 -2.52 -2.02 -9.09
C LEU A 45 -1.40 -1.09 -8.62
N PRO A 46 -1.37 0.22 -8.94
CA PRO A 46 -0.38 1.13 -8.36
C PRO A 46 -0.46 1.23 -6.84
N ILE A 47 -1.66 1.30 -6.26
CA ILE A 47 -1.83 1.41 -4.80
C ILE A 47 -1.29 0.15 -4.10
N VAL A 48 -1.66 -1.04 -4.60
CA VAL A 48 -1.20 -2.31 -4.04
C VAL A 48 0.28 -2.53 -4.31
N GLY A 49 0.78 -2.11 -5.49
CA GLY A 49 2.19 -2.18 -5.86
C GLY A 49 3.07 -1.28 -5.00
N ILE A 50 2.64 -0.04 -4.72
CA ILE A 50 3.33 0.86 -3.78
C ILE A 50 3.34 0.23 -2.39
N ALA A 51 2.20 -0.28 -1.91
CA ALA A 51 2.17 -0.96 -0.62
C ALA A 51 3.16 -2.14 -0.59
N ALA A 52 3.21 -2.97 -1.63
CA ALA A 52 4.11 -4.12 -1.72
C ALA A 52 5.59 -3.75 -1.81
N ILE A 53 5.96 -2.68 -2.52
CA ILE A 53 7.34 -2.18 -2.60
C ILE A 53 7.80 -1.61 -1.26
N VAL A 54 6.88 -1.01 -0.53
CA VAL A 54 7.17 -0.29 0.70
C VAL A 54 7.09 -1.19 1.95
N THR A 55 6.39 -2.33 1.87
CA THR A 55 6.35 -3.36 2.93
C THR A 55 7.74 -3.94 3.29
N PRO A 56 8.63 -4.32 2.35
CA PRO A 56 9.96 -4.85 2.69
C PRO A 56 10.91 -3.81 3.30
N TRP A 57 10.62 -2.51 3.20
CA TRP A 57 11.35 -1.49 3.98
C TRP A 57 11.07 -1.60 5.49
N TRP A 58 10.01 -2.32 5.87
CA TRP A 58 9.61 -2.55 7.25
C TRP A 58 10.18 -3.85 7.82
N GLU A 59 10.26 -4.91 7.00
CA GLU A 59 10.87 -6.20 7.42
C GLU A 59 12.40 -6.13 7.57
N GLY A 60 13.04 -5.13 6.95
CA GLY A 60 14.47 -4.85 7.09
C GLY A 60 14.85 -3.90 8.24
N LEU A 61 13.90 -3.50 9.09
CA LEU A 61 14.10 -2.60 10.26
C LEU A 61 13.93 -3.33 11.59
#